data_AF-A0A9D2CLG4-F1
#
_entry.id   AF-A0A9D2CLG4-F1
#
_cell.length_a   1.000
_cell.length_b   1.000
_cell.length_c   1.000
_cell.angle_alpha   90.00
_cell.angle_beta   90.00
_cell.angle_gamma   90.00
#
_symmetry.space_group_name_H-M   'P 1'
#
loop_
_entity.id
_entity.type
_entity.pdbx_description
1 polymer ?
#
loop_
_entity_poly.entity_id
_entity_poly.type
_entity_poly.pdbx_seq_one_letter_code
_entity_poly.pdbx_strand_id
1 'polypeptide(L)'
;MRYLMCYDVHDSEEHPEVYTRIKDTLTEKFKLFVKCTESVYLFETEEMDLNILKLLMRMELNFVPGLEFYVFQLTDKLDMEASLKYCNALLERNALHQNTDTADR
;
A
#
# COMPACT_ATOMS: atom_id res chain seq x y z
N MET A 1 9.53 13.29 -6.34
CA MET A 1 8.08 13.29 -6.68
C MET A 1 7.31 12.74 -5.49
N ARG A 2 6.05 13.15 -5.30
CA ARG A 2 5.20 12.66 -4.20
C ARG A 2 4.38 11.46 -4.66
N TYR A 3 4.28 10.45 -3.80
CA TYR A 3 3.51 9.25 -4.07
C TYR A 3 2.67 8.88 -2.87
N LEU A 4 1.45 8.42 -3.16
CA LEU A 4 0.58 7.77 -2.20
C LEU A 4 0.61 6.28 -2.49
N MET A 5 0.91 5.46 -1.48
CA MET A 5 0.82 4.01 -1.57
C MET A 5 -0.24 3.52 -0.61
N CYS A 6 -1.12 2.65 -1.09
CA CYS A 6 -2.00 1.87 -0.24
C CYS A 6 -1.71 0.38 -0.44
N TYR A 7 -1.87 -0.41 0.61
CA TYR A 7 -1.79 -1.86 0.52
C TYR A 7 -2.94 -2.53 1.25
N ASP A 8 -3.30 -3.72 0.81
CA ASP A 8 -4.30 -4.57 1.43
C ASP A 8 -3.68 -5.92 1.73
N VAL A 9 -4.05 -6.53 2.86
CA VAL A 9 -3.65 -7.89 3.22
C VAL A 9 -4.92 -8.70 3.34
N HIS A 10 -5.20 -9.50 2.31
CA HIS A 10 -6.42 -10.31 2.22
C HIS A 10 -6.54 -11.38 3.33
N ASP A 11 -5.49 -11.60 4.13
CA ASP A 11 -5.43 -12.57 5.23
C ASP A 11 -4.64 -12.02 6.45
N SER A 12 -4.99 -10.80 6.87
CA SER A 12 -4.22 -10.02 7.87
C SER A 12 -4.03 -10.70 9.24
N GLU A 13 -4.83 -11.72 9.58
CA GLU A 13 -4.73 -12.41 10.87
C GLU A 13 -3.47 -13.30 10.98
N GLU A 14 -2.85 -13.69 9.87
CA GLU A 14 -1.68 -14.59 9.90
C GLU A 14 -0.32 -13.88 9.91
N HIS A 15 -0.25 -12.56 9.61
CA HIS A 15 1.03 -11.91 9.27
C HIS A 15 1.25 -10.46 9.78
N PRO A 16 1.15 -10.17 11.09
CA PRO A 16 1.40 -8.84 11.66
C PRO A 16 2.82 -8.30 11.40
N GLU A 17 3.80 -9.17 11.23
CA GLU A 17 5.19 -8.82 10.91
C GLU A 17 5.35 -8.18 9.52
N VAL A 18 4.37 -8.33 8.63
CA VAL A 18 4.39 -7.76 7.27
C VAL A 18 4.21 -6.25 7.31
N TYR A 19 3.26 -5.77 8.12
CA TYR A 19 3.05 -4.34 8.35
C TYR A 19 4.33 -3.66 8.85
N THR A 20 5.06 -4.36 9.73
CA THR A 20 6.32 -3.88 10.29
C THR A 20 7.42 -3.85 9.24
N ARG A 21 7.62 -4.94 8.47
CA ARG A 21 8.62 -5.00 7.40
C ARG A 21 8.38 -3.98 6.29
N ILE A 22 7.13 -3.80 5.85
CA ILE A 22 6.76 -2.78 4.86
C ILE A 22 7.09 -1.40 5.39
N LYS A 23 6.69 -1.09 6.63
CA LYS A 23 6.98 0.19 7.27
C LYS A 23 8.48 0.44 7.38
N ASP A 24 9.26 -0.54 7.81
CA ASP A 24 10.71 -0.40 7.98
C ASP A 24 11.40 -0.18 6.62
N THR A 25 11.03 -0.97 5.61
CA THR A 25 11.51 -0.81 4.22
C THR A 25 11.24 0.60 3.70
N LEU A 26 10.04 1.13 3.96
CA LEU A 26 9.68 2.48 3.54
C LEU A 26 10.43 3.55 4.33
N THR A 27 10.59 3.36 5.64
CA THR A 27 11.25 4.34 6.52
C THR A 27 12.75 4.44 6.24
N GLU A 28 13.41 3.32 5.96
CA GLU A 28 14.85 3.30 5.67
C GLU A 28 15.19 3.89 4.29
N LYS A 29 14.27 3.80 3.33
CA LYS A 29 14.55 4.15 1.92
C LYS A 29 13.98 5.50 1.48
N PHE A 30 12.98 6.06 2.17
CA PHE A 30 12.28 7.28 1.71
C PHE A 30 12.39 8.45 2.69
N LYS A 31 12.71 9.65 2.14
CA LYS A 31 13.06 10.87 2.91
C LYS A 31 11.87 11.55 3.60
N LEU A 32 10.67 11.38 3.06
CA LEU A 32 9.42 11.81 3.68
C LEU A 32 8.51 10.59 3.69
N PHE A 33 8.08 10.18 4.87
CA PHE A 33 7.16 9.06 5.05
C PHE A 33 6.11 9.47 6.09
N VAL A 34 4.87 9.63 5.63
CA VAL A 34 3.73 9.98 6.50
C VAL A 34 2.73 8.84 6.41
N LYS A 35 2.47 8.19 7.54
CA LYS A 35 1.35 7.26 7.69
C LYS A 35 0.06 8.08 7.67
N CYS A 36 -0.73 7.95 6.61
CA CYS A 36 -2.02 8.63 6.47
C CYS A 36 -3.13 7.85 7.15
N THR A 37 -3.11 6.52 7.00
CA THR A 37 -3.98 5.56 7.68
C THR A 37 -3.17 4.28 8.00
N GLU A 38 -3.79 3.26 8.60
CA GLU A 38 -3.19 1.92 8.83
C GLU A 38 -2.46 1.38 7.58
N SER A 39 -3.13 1.50 6.44
CA SER A 39 -2.78 0.85 5.18
C SER A 39 -2.36 1.84 4.08
N VAL A 40 -2.29 3.14 4.38
CA VAL A 40 -1.99 4.19 3.39
C VAL A 40 -0.83 5.07 3.86
N TYR A 41 0.14 5.25 2.97
CA TYR A 41 1.39 5.93 3.22
C TYR A 41 1.69 6.94 2.12
N LEU A 42 2.09 8.14 2.52
CA LEU A 42 2.59 9.19 1.65
C LEU A 42 4.11 9.21 1.72
N PHE A 43 4.78 9.19 0.58
CA PHE A 43 6.23 9.37 0.55
C PHE A 43 6.75 10.20 -0.63
N GLU A 44 7.96 10.72 -0.46
CA GLU A 44 8.69 11.42 -1.51
C GLU A 44 9.90 10.61 -1.99
N THR A 45 9.97 10.39 -3.31
CA THR A 45 11.08 9.64 -3.92
C THR A 45 11.32 10.01 -5.38
N GLU A 46 12.46 9.57 -5.92
CA GLU A 46 12.79 9.66 -7.34
C GLU A 46 12.21 8.45 -8.10
N GLU A 47 12.10 8.55 -9.43
CA GLU A 47 11.50 7.48 -10.25
C GLU A 47 12.31 6.17 -10.18
N MET A 48 13.64 6.27 -10.10
CA MET A 48 14.52 5.09 -9.96
C MET A 48 14.25 4.35 -8.65
N ASP A 49 14.18 5.09 -7.55
CA ASP A 49 13.90 4.57 -6.21
C ASP A 49 12.48 3.99 -6.11
N LEU A 50 11.50 4.55 -6.83
CA LEU A 50 10.15 3.98 -6.93
C LEU A 50 10.16 2.61 -7.61
N ASN A 51 10.96 2.43 -8.66
CA ASN A 51 11.06 1.15 -9.35
C ASN A 51 11.71 0.09 -8.44
N ILE A 52 12.72 0.50 -7.66
CA ILE A 52 13.31 -0.34 -6.62
C ILE A 52 12.27 -0.68 -5.55
N LEU A 53 11.46 0.28 -5.11
CA LEU A 53 10.37 0.04 -4.15
C LEU A 53 9.39 -1.00 -4.66
N LYS A 54 8.91 -0.85 -5.90
CA LYS A 54 7.98 -1.81 -6.51
C LYS A 54 8.58 -3.21 -6.58
N LEU A 55 9.88 -3.32 -6.85
CA LEU A 55 10.59 -4.59 -6.86
C LEU A 55 10.69 -5.20 -5.46
N LEU A 56 11.08 -4.41 -4.46
CA LEU A 56 11.16 -4.83 -3.06
C LEU A 56 9.79 -5.28 -2.55
N MET A 57 8.76 -4.47 -2.76
CA MET A 57 7.38 -4.80 -2.38
C MET A 57 6.92 -6.10 -3.05
N ARG A 58 7.23 -6.31 -4.34
CA ARG A 58 6.93 -7.59 -5.04
C ARG A 58 7.68 -8.79 -4.45
N MET A 59 8.91 -8.59 -3.98
CA MET A 59 9.63 -9.66 -3.28
C MET A 59 8.93 -9.99 -1.96
N GLU A 60 8.51 -8.98 -1.20
CA GLU A 60 7.71 -9.17 0.01
C GLU A 60 6.35 -9.84 -0.29
N LEU A 61 5.68 -9.49 -1.41
CA LEU A 61 4.43 -10.13 -1.85
C LEU A 61 4.57 -11.66 -2.01
N ASN A 62 5.72 -12.15 -2.45
CA ASN A 62 5.93 -13.60 -2.61
C ASN A 62 5.94 -14.35 -1.28
N PHE A 63 6.15 -13.65 -0.16
CA PHE A 63 6.14 -14.23 1.18
C PHE A 63 4.79 -14.05 1.89
N VAL A 64 3.88 -13.24 1.33
CA VAL A 64 2.60 -12.89 1.96
C VAL A 64 1.48 -13.15 0.95
N PRO A 65 0.85 -14.34 1.00
CA PRO A 65 -0.32 -14.63 0.20
C PRO A 65 -1.38 -13.55 0.40
N GLY A 66 -1.91 -12.99 -0.69
CA GLY A 66 -2.97 -11.99 -0.60
C GLY A 66 -2.52 -10.59 -0.16
N LEU A 67 -1.23 -10.26 -0.16
CA LEU A 67 -0.81 -8.86 -0.08
C LEU A 67 -0.94 -8.19 -1.46
N GLU A 68 -1.70 -7.10 -1.53
CA GLU A 68 -1.81 -6.24 -2.71
C GLU A 68 -1.29 -4.84 -2.38
N PHE A 69 -0.64 -4.16 -3.33
CA PHE A 69 -0.27 -2.77 -3.17
C PHE A 69 -0.49 -1.95 -4.43
N TYR A 70 -0.82 -0.68 -4.23
CA TYR A 70 -1.08 0.29 -5.29
C TYR A 70 -0.28 1.55 -5.00
N VAL A 71 0.36 2.12 -6.02
CA VAL A 71 1.12 3.36 -5.90
C VAL A 71 0.60 4.39 -6.89
N PHE A 72 0.23 5.56 -6.37
CA PHE A 72 -0.29 6.69 -7.11
C PHE A 72 0.69 7.84 -7.06
N GLN A 73 1.06 8.38 -8.22
CA GLN A 73 1.83 9.60 -8.27
C GLN A 73 0.92 10.80 -8.01
N LEU A 74 1.24 11.57 -6.97
CA LEU A 74 0.57 12.85 -6.72
C LEU A 74 1.15 13.88 -7.70
N THR A 75 0.26 14.45 -8.51
CA THR A 75 0.59 15.51 -9.46
C THR A 75 -0.23 16.74 -9.12
N ASP A 76 0.06 17.88 -9.73
CA ASP A 76 -0.70 19.12 -9.51
C ASP A 76 -2.21 18.98 -9.81
N LYS A 77 -2.60 17.96 -10.58
CA LYS A 77 -3.99 17.64 -10.95
C LYS A 77 -4.66 16.64 -10.01
N LEU A 78 -3.89 15.90 -9.21
CA LEU A 78 -4.37 14.86 -8.33
C LEU A 78 -3.98 15.25 -6.90
N ASP A 79 -4.89 15.96 -6.22
CA ASP A 79 -4.63 16.39 -4.85
C ASP A 79 -4.65 15.20 -3.87
N MET A 80 -4.09 15.45 -2.68
CA MET A 80 -3.94 14.45 -1.63
C MET A 80 -5.29 13.89 -1.17
N GLU A 81 -6.33 14.71 -1.11
CA GLU A 81 -7.64 14.32 -0.57
C GLU A 81 -8.37 13.37 -1.54
N ALA A 82 -8.36 13.69 -2.83
CA ALA A 82 -8.93 12.82 -3.86
C ALA A 82 -8.18 11.48 -3.94
N SER A 83 -6.86 11.51 -3.83
CA SER A 83 -6.02 10.31 -3.85
C SER A 83 -6.27 9.41 -2.65
N LEU A 84 -6.42 9.98 -1.45
CA LEU A 84 -6.79 9.25 -0.23
C LEU A 84 -8.20 8.63 -0.34
N LYS A 85 -9.18 9.38 -0.86
CA LYS A 85 -10.54 8.85 -1.09
C LYS A 85 -10.52 7.66 -2.03
N TYR A 86 -9.73 7.73 -3.10
CA TYR A 86 -9.59 6.62 -4.05
C TYR A 86 -8.92 5.40 -3.40
N CYS A 87 -7.84 5.59 -2.64
CA CYS A 87 -7.19 4.52 -1.89
C CYS A 87 -8.18 3.85 -0.92
N ASN A 88 -8.93 4.63 -0.14
CA ASN A 88 -9.90 4.06 0.81
C ASN A 88 -11.01 3.28 0.09
N ALA A 89 -11.54 3.80 -1.03
CA ALA A 89 -12.56 3.11 -1.81
C ALA A 89 -12.04 1.78 -2.42
N LEU A 90 -10.76 1.72 -2.81
CA LEU A 90 -10.13 0.48 -3.26
C LEU A 90 -10.03 -0.54 -2.11
N LEU A 91 -9.56 -0.11 -0.94
CA LEU A 91 -9.44 -0.97 0.24
C LEU A 91 -10.80 -1.49 0.71
N GLU A 92 -11.82 -0.63 0.75
CA GLU A 92 -13.20 -1.02 1.09
C GLU A 92 -13.77 -2.03 0.10
N ARG A 93 -13.54 -1.81 -1.20
CA ARG A 93 -13.97 -2.76 -2.23
C ARG A 93 -13.31 -4.12 -2.04
N ASN A 94 -12.01 -4.15 -1.79
CA ASN A 94 -11.29 -5.42 -1.60
C ASN A 94 -11.79 -6.16 -0.36
N ALA A 95 -12.02 -5.46 0.75
CA ALA A 95 -12.63 -6.02 1.96
C ALA A 95 -14.05 -6.57 1.71
N LEU A 96 -14.84 -5.93 0.85
CA LEU A 96 -16.18 -6.42 0.49
C LEU A 96 -16.14 -7.70 -0.35
N HIS A 97 -15.20 -7.80 -1.31
CA HIS A 97 -15.02 -9.02 -2.12
C HIS A 97 -14.59 -10.21 -1.27
N GLN A 98 -13.76 -10.00 -0.24
CA GLN A 98 -13.36 -11.05 0.71
C GLN A 98 -14.56 -11.65 1.48
N ASN A 99 -15.55 -10.82 1.85
CA ASN A 99 -16.74 -11.27 2.58
C ASN A 99 -17.72 -12.07 1.71
N THR A 100 -17.72 -11.85 0.39
CA THR A 100 -18.53 -12.64 -0.55
C THR A 100 -17.91 -14.01 -0.84
N ASP A 101 -16.59 -14.12 -0.94
CA ASP A 101 -15.91 -15.42 -1.17
C ASP A 101 -15.95 -16.35 0.07
N THR A 102 -16.13 -15.79 1.26
CA THR A 102 -16.31 -16.56 2.50
C THR A 102 -17.77 -16.99 2.74
N ALA A 103 -18.75 -16.33 2.10
CA ALA A 103 -20.17 -16.66 2.26
C ALA A 103 -20.67 -17.81 1.36
N ASP A 104 -19.88 -18.22 0.35
CA ASP A 104 -20.18 -19.31 -0.59
C ASP A 104 -19.37 -20.61 -0.32
N ARG A 105 -18.70 -20.71 0.82
CA ARG A 105 -18.05 -21.94 1.33
C ARG A 105 -18.77 -22.50 2.55
#